data_AF-A0A5C5YX94-F1
#
_entry.id   AF-A0A5C5YX94-F1
#
_cell.length_a   1.000
_cell.length_b   1.000
_cell.length_c   1.000
_cell.angle_alpha   90.00
_cell.angle_beta   90.00
_cell.angle_gamma   90.00
#
_symmetry.space_group_name_H-M   'P 1'
#
loop_
_entity.id
_entity.type
_entity.pdbx_description
1 polymer ?
#
loop_
_entity_poly.entity_id
_entity_poly.type
_entity_poly.pdbx_seq_one_letter_code
_entity_poly.pdbx_strand_id
1 'polypeptide(L)'
;MIRSHLCRVVGAEQKESSNEILSESMLIRDGFFCGRCFHMESHRAIWFIEEDEVKIYGIDGKLQHVLSGEEIDQAATMEMETGAILKMPEPEQPQSSDDIRRAA
;
A
#
# COMPACT_ATOMS: atom_id res chain seq x y z
N MET A 1 -2.36 -0.04 -2.05
CA MET A 1 -3.63 -0.74 -1.81
C MET A 1 -3.80 -1.05 -0.33
N ILE A 2 -3.20 -2.07 0.29
CA ILE A 2 -3.42 -2.34 1.73
C ILE A 2 -2.83 -1.27 2.68
N ARG A 3 -1.64 -0.73 2.37
CA ARG A 3 -0.98 0.28 3.23
C ARG A 3 -1.77 1.60 3.32
N SER A 4 -2.27 2.12 2.20
CA SER A 4 -3.08 3.35 2.19
C SER A 4 -4.42 3.14 2.88
N HIS A 5 -5.03 1.98 2.69
CA HIS A 5 -6.30 1.64 3.30
C HIS A 5 -6.22 1.48 4.82
N LEU A 6 -5.16 0.84 5.33
CA LEU A 6 -4.92 0.74 6.78
C LEU A 6 -4.82 2.10 7.44
N CYS A 7 -4.12 3.05 6.83
CA CYS A 7 -4.03 4.42 7.35
C CYS A 7 -5.40 5.11 7.43
N ARG A 8 -6.31 4.81 6.49
CA ARG A 8 -7.62 5.44 6.37
C ARG A 8 -8.64 4.87 7.36
N VAL A 9 -8.73 3.54 7.48
CA VAL A 9 -9.67 2.89 8.42
C VAL A 9 -9.28 3.21 9.86
N VAL A 10 -7.99 3.11 10.18
CA VAL A 10 -7.48 3.49 11.50
C VAL A 10 -7.61 5.01 11.73
N GLY A 11 -7.58 5.82 10.66
CA GLY A 11 -7.66 7.28 10.72
C GLY A 11 -9.08 7.82 10.88
N ALA A 12 -10.09 7.03 10.55
CA ALA A 12 -11.49 7.39 10.76
C ALA A 12 -11.90 7.33 12.24
N GLU A 13 -11.22 6.51 13.05
CA GLU A 13 -11.53 6.30 14.48
C GLU A 13 -10.67 7.18 15.42
N GLN A 14 -9.49 7.66 15.00
CA GLN A 14 -8.61 8.50 15.82
C GLN A 14 -8.17 9.80 15.10
N LYS A 15 -8.66 10.94 15.60
CA LYS A 15 -8.04 12.25 15.38
C LYS A 15 -6.64 12.25 16.05
N GLU A 16 -5.59 12.38 15.23
CA GLU A 16 -4.23 12.85 15.60
C GLU A 16 -3.14 11.88 16.09
N SER A 17 -3.18 10.58 15.76
CA SER A 17 -1.95 9.76 15.82
C SER A 17 -1.50 9.37 14.41
N SER A 18 -0.21 9.54 14.12
CA SER A 18 0.42 9.12 12.86
C SER A 18 0.12 7.66 12.57
N ASN A 19 -0.83 7.39 11.67
CA ASN A 19 -1.17 6.03 11.21
C ASN A 19 -0.13 5.46 10.24
N GLU A 20 1.13 5.78 10.47
CA GLU A 20 2.22 5.25 9.68
C GLU A 20 2.47 3.80 10.08
N ILE A 21 2.66 2.94 9.09
CA ILE A 21 3.06 1.55 9.32
C ILE A 21 4.52 1.57 9.74
N LEU A 22 4.75 1.37 11.03
CA LEU A 22 6.07 1.36 11.66
C LEU A 22 6.89 0.14 11.24
N SER A 23 6.24 -1.02 11.15
CA SER A 23 6.92 -2.24 10.73
C SER A 23 5.96 -3.23 10.08
N GLU A 24 6.56 -4.12 9.30
CA GLU A 24 5.85 -5.15 8.57
C GLU A 24 6.57 -6.49 8.75
N SER A 25 5.80 -7.58 8.85
CA SER A 25 6.33 -8.93 9.02
C SER A 25 5.47 -9.96 8.30
N MET A 26 6.07 -11.10 7.94
CA MET A 26 5.35 -12.22 7.37
C MET A 26 4.71 -13.06 8.49
N LEU A 27 3.46 -13.46 8.29
CA LEU A 27 2.79 -14.43 9.16
C LEU A 27 2.98 -15.82 8.59
N ILE A 28 3.73 -16.65 9.31
CA ILE A 28 3.95 -18.06 8.97
C ILE A 28 3.40 -18.93 10.09
N ARG A 29 2.59 -19.93 9.74
CA ARG A 29 2.09 -20.96 10.66
C ARG A 29 2.34 -22.34 10.09
N ASP A 30 2.95 -23.22 10.86
CA ASP A 30 3.28 -24.60 10.46
C ASP A 30 4.08 -24.70 9.15
N GLY A 31 4.91 -23.68 8.86
CA GLY A 31 5.70 -23.60 7.63
C GLY A 31 4.95 -23.02 6.42
N PHE A 32 3.67 -22.67 6.57
CA PHE A 32 2.85 -22.09 5.51
C PHE A 32 2.75 -20.57 5.65
N PHE A 33 2.80 -19.87 4.52
CA PHE A 33 2.57 -18.44 4.47
C PHE A 33 1.07 -18.16 4.63
N CYS A 34 0.69 -17.55 5.75
CA CYS A 34 -0.69 -17.21 6.05
C CYS A 34 -1.02 -15.75 5.72
N GLY A 35 -0.01 -14.89 5.57
CA GLY A 35 -0.21 -13.49 5.18
C GLY A 35 0.79 -12.51 5.80
N ARG A 36 0.34 -11.29 6.11
CA ARG A 36 1.21 -10.17 6.52
C ARG A 36 0.69 -9.50 7.78
N CYS A 37 1.61 -9.13 8.67
CA CYS A 37 1.33 -8.36 9.88
C CYS A 37 1.90 -6.95 9.73
N PHE A 38 1.07 -5.95 10.01
CA PHE A 38 1.41 -4.53 10.01
C PHE A 38 1.32 -4.00 11.43
N HIS A 39 2.39 -3.39 11.93
CA HIS A 39 2.38 -2.68 13.19
C HIS A 39 2.30 -1.18 12.95
N MET A 40 1.41 -0.54 13.69
CA MET A 40 1.26 0.90 13.82
C MET A 40 1.41 1.26 15.29
N GLU A 41 1.45 2.56 15.60
CA GLU A 41 1.68 3.03 16.97
C GLU A 41 0.58 2.57 17.96
N SER A 42 -0.68 2.61 17.52
CA SER A 42 -1.86 2.30 18.34
C SER A 42 -2.62 1.04 17.90
N HIS A 43 -2.21 0.41 16.80
CA HIS A 43 -2.95 -0.67 16.17
C HIS A 43 -2.03 -1.72 15.58
N ARG A 44 -2.55 -2.93 15.44
CA ARG A 44 -1.93 -4.00 14.69
C ARG A 44 -2.93 -4.54 13.69
N ALA A 45 -2.54 -4.64 12.43
CA ALA A 45 -3.35 -5.28 11.41
C ALA A 45 -2.72 -6.57 10.91
N ILE A 46 -3.55 -7.56 10.61
CA ILE A 46 -3.12 -8.84 10.06
C ILE A 46 -3.96 -9.13 8.83
N TRP A 47 -3.30 -9.20 7.68
CA TRP A 47 -3.91 -9.68 6.45
C TRP A 47 -3.71 -11.19 6.36
N PHE A 48 -4.82 -11.91 6.19
CA PHE A 48 -4.87 -13.35 5.97
C PHE A 48 -5.16 -13.60 4.48
N ILE A 49 -4.22 -14.26 3.80
CA ILE A 49 -4.28 -14.39 2.33
C ILE A 49 -5.29 -15.44 1.86
N GLU A 50 -5.54 -16.49 2.64
CA GLU A 50 -6.47 -17.56 2.24
C GLU A 50 -7.92 -17.10 2.37
N GLU A 51 -8.24 -16.40 3.45
CA GLU A 51 -9.55 -15.83 3.72
C GLU A 51 -9.80 -14.51 2.99
N ASP A 52 -8.74 -13.89 2.45
CA ASP A 52 -8.75 -12.54 1.89
C ASP A 52 -9.35 -11.50 2.85
N GLU A 53 -8.89 -11.55 4.10
CA GLU A 53 -9.40 -10.71 5.20
C GLU A 53 -8.28 -9.95 5.90
N VAL A 54 -8.50 -8.69 6.22
CA VAL A 54 -7.67 -7.88 7.12
C VAL A 54 -8.37 -7.71 8.46
N LYS A 55 -7.69 -8.12 9.54
CA LYS A 55 -8.16 -7.98 10.92
C LYS A 55 -7.35 -6.91 11.64
N ILE A 56 -8.03 -5.90 12.17
CA ILE A 56 -7.42 -4.78 12.88
C ILE A 56 -7.67 -4.95 14.38
N TYR A 57 -6.58 -4.93 15.14
CA TYR A 57 -6.54 -5.06 16.58
C TYR A 57 -6.07 -3.76 17.22
N GLY A 58 -6.71 -3.34 18.30
CA GLY A 58 -6.27 -2.21 19.11
C GLY A 58 -5.08 -2.57 20.02
N ILE A 59 -4.57 -1.58 20.75
CA ILE A 59 -3.50 -1.77 21.77
C ILE A 59 -3.88 -2.78 22.87
N ASP A 60 -5.17 -2.96 23.13
CA ASP A 60 -5.67 -3.92 24.12
C ASP A 60 -5.71 -5.36 23.57
N GLY A 61 -5.29 -5.54 22.31
CA GLY A 61 -5.28 -6.82 21.61
C GLY A 61 -6.67 -7.27 21.16
N LYS A 62 -7.72 -6.46 21.35
CA LYS A 62 -9.07 -6.80 20.89
C LYS A 62 -9.23 -6.48 19.42
N LEU A 63 -9.98 -7.34 18.75
CA LEU A 63 -10.41 -7.13 17.38
C LEU A 63 -11.39 -5.95 17.35
N GLN A 64 -11.05 -4.93 16.58
CA GLN A 64 -11.90 -3.75 16.36
C GLN A 64 -12.64 -3.86 15.03
N HIS A 65 -11.94 -4.28 13.97
CA HIS A 65 -12.50 -4.37 12.63
C HIS A 65 -12.03 -5.62 11.89
N VAL A 66 -12.90 -6.10 11.00
CA VAL A 66 -12.59 -7.10 9.98
C VAL A 66 -12.99 -6.46 8.65
N LEU A 67 -12.08 -6.54 7.68
CA LEU A 67 -12.29 -6.03 6.33
C LEU A 67 -12.03 -7.19 5.35
N SER A 68 -12.94 -7.39 4.42
CA SER A 68 -12.76 -8.31 3.29
C SER A 68 -11.95 -7.65 2.17
N GLY A 69 -11.34 -8.44 1.29
CA GLY A 69 -10.64 -7.95 0.10
C GLY A 69 -11.51 -7.04 -0.77
N GLU A 70 -12.80 -7.36 -0.91
CA GLU A 70 -13.76 -6.51 -1.64
C GLU A 70 -13.93 -5.11 -1.03
N GLU A 71 -13.95 -5.00 0.29
CA GLU A 71 -14.04 -3.71 1.00
C GLU A 71 -12.75 -2.89 0.85
N ILE A 72 -11.60 -3.57 0.78
CA ILE A 72 -10.28 -2.96 0.54
C ILE A 72 -10.19 -2.45 -0.91
N ASP A 73 -10.67 -3.22 -1.88
CA ASP A 73 -10.64 -2.88 -3.30
C ASP A 73 -11.60 -1.72 -3.64
N GLN A 74 -12.79 -1.69 -3.03
CA GLN A 74 -13.74 -0.58 -3.19
C GLN A 74 -13.16 0.74 -2.70
N ALA A 75 -12.37 0.72 -1.63
CA ALA A 75 -11.72 1.91 -1.11
C ALA A 75 -10.52 2.37 -1.94
N ALA A 76 -9.76 1.44 -2.56
CA ALA A 76 -8.68 1.77 -3.48
C ALA A 76 -9.20 2.47 -4.75
N THR A 77 -10.41 2.13 -5.20
CA THR A 77 -11.06 2.76 -6.36
C THR A 77 -11.33 4.25 -6.14
N MET A 78 -11.63 4.68 -4.91
CA MET A 78 -11.82 6.11 -4.57
C MET A 78 -10.50 6.91 -4.58
N GLU A 79 -9.33 6.26 -4.44
CA GLU A 79 -8.02 6.95 -4.45
C GLU A 79 -7.52 7.24 -5.87
N MET A 80 -8.00 6.49 -6.89
CA MET A 80 -7.59 6.66 -8.28
C MET A 80 -8.22 7.88 -8.98
N GLU A 81 -9.33 8.44 -8.47
CA GLU A 81 -9.96 9.62 -9.10
C GLU A 81 -9.16 10.93 -8.86
N THR A 82 -8.20 10.93 -7.92
CA THR A 82 -7.31 12.09 -7.65
C THR A 82 -5.84 11.86 -8.01
N GLY A 83 -5.47 10.66 -8.47
CA GLY A 83 -4.11 10.33 -8.86
C GLY A 83 -3.82 10.77 -10.29
N ALA A 84 -3.22 11.96 -10.46
CA ALA A 84 -2.73 12.44 -11.74
C ALA A 84 -1.92 11.36 -12.48
N ILE A 85 -2.39 11.00 -13.68
CA ILE A 85 -1.66 10.17 -14.64
C ILE A 85 -0.34 10.89 -14.93
N LEU A 86 0.76 10.46 -14.30
CA LEU A 86 2.10 10.89 -14.68
C LEU A 86 2.37 10.32 -16.08
N LYS A 87 2.12 11.13 -17.11
CA LYS A 87 2.56 10.83 -18.48
C LYS A 87 4.07 10.61 -18.45
N MET A 88 4.48 9.40 -18.81
CA MET A 88 5.88 9.08 -19.03
C MET A 88 6.43 10.03 -20.11
N PRO A 89 7.54 10.74 -19.84
CA PRO A 89 8.17 11.56 -20.87
C PRO A 89 8.58 10.66 -22.03
N GLU A 90 8.20 11.05 -23.24
CA GLU A 90 8.59 10.36 -24.45
C GLU A 90 10.13 10.44 -24.58
N PRO A 91 10.83 9.34 -24.88
CA PRO A 91 12.28 9.37 -24.98
C PRO A 91 12.69 10.34 -26.09
N GLU A 92 13.50 11.34 -25.75
CA GLU A 92 14.11 12.24 -26.73
C GLU A 92 14.94 11.39 -27.70
N GLN A 93 14.49 11.31 -28.95
CA GLN A 93 15.25 10.64 -29.99
C GLN A 93 16.59 11.36 -30.14
N PRO A 94 17.74 10.65 -30.13
CA PRO A 94 19.02 11.29 -30.35
C PRO A 94 18.99 11.95 -31.72
N GLN A 95 19.10 13.28 -31.73
CA GLN A 95 19.26 14.04 -32.96
C GLN A 95 20.55 13.55 -33.62
N SER A 96 20.41 12.83 -34.73
CA SER A 96 21.53 12.47 -35.58
C SER A 96 22.13 13.77 -36.13
N SER A 97 23.20 14.26 -35.51
CA SER A 97 24.03 15.30 -36.10
C SER A 97 24.81 14.67 -37.24
N ASP A 98 24.20 14.68 -38.42
CA ASP A 98 24.93 14.65 -39.68
C ASP A 98 25.81 15.90 -39.74
N ASP A 99 27.10 15.75 -39.42
CA ASP A 99 28.14 16.70 -39.84
C ASP A 99 29.52 16.03 -39.81
N ILE A 100 29.73 15.03 -40.68
CA ILE A 100 31.10 14.70 -41.13
C ILE A 100 31.36 15.48 -42.42
N ARG A 101 31.79 16.73 -42.28
CA ARG A 101 32.43 17.50 -43.37
C ARG A 101 33.90 17.80 -43.01
N ARG A 102 34.78 17.04 -43.69
CA ARG A 102 36.21 17.24 -44.04
C ARG A 102 37.04 18.30 -43.28
N ALA A 103 38.26 17.92 -42.87
CA ALA A 103 39.53 18.46 -43.39
C ALA A 103 40.77 17.80 -42.74
N ALA A 104 41.64 17.21 -43.56
CA ALA A 104 43.11 17.33 -43.60
C ALA A 104 43.69 16.25 -44.52
#